data_AF-A0A958KBQ5-F1
#
_entry.id   AF-A0A958KBQ5-F1
#
_cell.length_a   1.000
_cell.length_b   1.000
_cell.length_c   1.000
_cell.angle_alpha   90.00
_cell.angle_beta   90.00
_cell.angle_gamma   90.00
#
_symmetry.space_group_name_H-M   'P 1'
#
loop_
_entity.id
_entity.type
_entity.pdbx_description
1 polymer ?
#
loop_
_entity_poly.entity_id
_entity_poly.type
_entity_poly.pdbx_seq_one_letter_code
_entity_poly.pdbx_strand_id
1 'polypeptide(L)'
;AYRKTFCAFANTRGGHLIVGVEEKKNKSGRPKGYQVIGCGELSEINTEISQLIDDHVDFPIPNWNIHPLELSTPNRFVHFIEVPASPSYRKPHMFDEKVFYRLPGRSVHAKDGPKVREIIEADMFSPGGSHAFEDFCELFKRTAGQLEERHERYYLNMGKFLRYHSEKHTEVLPVYQSFQELERARGVVRRSQVSSYSVGEGGVVDQQGDPLAAVDSQSEAFDSFAEQFRSVLGGLK
;
A
#
# COMPACT_ATOMS: atom_id res chain seq x y z
N ALA A 1 -5.83 -10.21 -20.84
CA ALA A 1 -5.48 -8.77 -20.79
C ALA A 1 -5.62 -8.20 -19.38
N TYR A 2 -6.73 -8.47 -18.67
CA TYR A 2 -7.02 -7.93 -17.34
C TYR A 2 -5.95 -8.21 -16.29
N ARG A 3 -5.50 -9.47 -16.13
CA ARG A 3 -4.47 -9.89 -15.17
C ARG A 3 -3.23 -8.99 -15.13
N LYS A 4 -2.62 -8.77 -16.31
CA LYS A 4 -1.48 -7.88 -16.50
C LYS A 4 -1.78 -6.45 -16.05
N THR A 5 -2.97 -5.95 -16.36
CA THR A 5 -3.36 -4.56 -16.04
C THR A 5 -3.68 -4.39 -14.55
N PHE A 6 -4.33 -5.37 -13.93
CA PHE A 6 -4.56 -5.42 -12.48
C PHE A 6 -3.24 -5.39 -11.71
N CYS A 7 -2.31 -6.30 -12.03
CA CYS A 7 -0.99 -6.32 -11.41
C CYS A 7 -0.28 -4.97 -11.61
N ALA A 8 -0.34 -4.40 -12.82
CA ALA A 8 0.30 -3.12 -13.13
C ALA A 8 -0.26 -1.95 -12.32
N PHE A 9 -1.58 -1.88 -12.10
CA PHE A 9 -2.20 -0.85 -11.27
C PHE A 9 -1.87 -1.04 -9.79
N ALA A 10 -2.02 -2.26 -9.28
CA ALA A 10 -1.73 -2.59 -7.89
C ALA A 10 -0.25 -2.32 -7.54
N ASN A 11 0.67 -2.72 -8.43
CA ASN A 11 2.09 -2.42 -8.31
C ASN A 11 2.44 -0.95 -8.60
N THR A 12 1.49 -0.03 -8.73
CA THR A 12 1.79 1.40 -8.87
C THR A 12 0.90 2.19 -7.92
N ARG A 13 0.14 3.18 -8.40
CA ARG A 13 -0.71 4.04 -7.56
C ARG A 13 -2.16 3.59 -7.55
N GLY A 14 -2.41 2.31 -7.83
CA GLY A 14 -3.77 1.84 -8.12
C GLY A 14 -4.31 2.46 -9.41
N GLY A 15 -5.62 2.36 -9.62
CA GLY A 15 -6.29 3.01 -10.73
C GLY A 15 -7.67 2.43 -11.01
N HIS A 16 -8.24 2.84 -12.14
CA HIS A 16 -9.57 2.40 -12.56
C HIS A 16 -9.48 1.66 -13.89
N LEU A 17 -10.15 0.52 -13.96
CA LEU A 17 -10.45 -0.19 -15.20
C LEU A 17 -11.90 0.08 -15.57
N ILE A 18 -12.15 0.25 -16.86
CA ILE A 18 -13.51 0.41 -17.38
C ILE A 18 -13.80 -0.78 -18.28
N VAL A 19 -14.81 -1.58 -17.92
CA VAL A 19 -15.28 -2.73 -18.68
C VAL A 19 -16.61 -2.39 -19.33
N GLY A 20 -16.85 -2.89 -20.55
CA GLY A 20 -18.00 -2.50 -21.38
C GLY A 20 -17.72 -1.29 -22.29
N VAL A 21 -16.44 -0.96 -22.50
CA VAL A 21 -15.97 0.08 -23.43
C VAL A 21 -14.96 -0.52 -24.40
N GLU A 22 -15.15 -0.22 -25.69
CA GLU A 22 -14.28 -0.66 -26.78
C GLU A 22 -13.48 0.51 -27.35
N GLU A 23 -12.19 0.29 -27.61
CA GLU A 23 -11.34 1.25 -28.33
C GLU A 23 -11.64 1.21 -29.83
N LYS A 24 -12.14 2.31 -30.37
CA LYS A 24 -12.31 2.48 -31.82
C LYS A 24 -10.97 2.74 -32.47
N LYS A 25 -10.65 1.98 -33.51
CA LYS A 25 -9.46 2.20 -34.34
C LYS A 25 -9.82 2.84 -35.67
N ASN A 26 -8.93 3.69 -36.19
CA ASN A 26 -9.04 4.19 -37.57
C ASN A 26 -8.54 3.12 -38.57
N LYS A 27 -8.59 3.45 -39.88
CA LYS A 27 -8.10 2.56 -40.95
C LYS A 27 -6.62 2.17 -40.83
N SER A 28 -5.81 2.96 -40.11
CA SER A 28 -4.40 2.65 -39.86
C SER A 28 -4.15 1.90 -38.53
N GLY A 29 -5.22 1.43 -37.87
CA GLY A 29 -5.14 0.67 -36.62
C GLY A 29 -4.83 1.51 -35.39
N ARG A 30 -4.81 2.85 -35.50
CA ARG A 30 -4.56 3.76 -34.38
C ARG A 30 -5.85 4.09 -33.62
N PRO A 31 -5.79 4.29 -32.29
CA PRO A 31 -6.94 4.72 -31.51
C PRO A 31 -7.54 6.02 -32.07
N LYS A 32 -8.86 6.04 -32.29
CA LYS A 32 -9.65 7.18 -32.76
C LYS A 32 -10.67 7.64 -31.71
N GLY A 33 -10.94 6.82 -30.70
CA GLY A 33 -11.85 7.14 -29.61
C GLY A 33 -12.31 5.87 -28.91
N TYR A 34 -13.37 6.00 -28.12
CA TYR A 34 -13.95 4.90 -27.38
C TYR A 34 -15.45 4.81 -27.66
N GLN A 35 -16.00 3.60 -27.58
CA GLN A 35 -17.44 3.36 -27.67
C GLN A 35 -17.89 2.54 -26.48
N VAL A 36 -18.94 3.01 -25.82
CA VAL A 36 -19.66 2.23 -24.82
C VAL A 36 -20.44 1.15 -25.55
N ILE A 37 -20.13 -0.12 -25.25
CA ILE A 37 -20.83 -1.29 -25.78
C ILE A 37 -21.71 -1.94 -24.70
N GLY A 38 -21.36 -1.76 -23.43
CA GLY A 38 -21.95 -2.48 -22.31
C GLY A 38 -21.55 -3.95 -22.25
N CYS A 39 -21.69 -4.53 -21.07
CA CYS A 39 -21.45 -5.95 -20.79
C CYS A 39 -22.51 -6.47 -19.80
N GLY A 40 -22.35 -7.72 -19.35
CA GLY A 40 -23.30 -8.40 -18.48
C GLY A 40 -23.43 -7.80 -17.09
N GLU A 41 -24.23 -8.46 -16.26
CA GLU A 41 -24.54 -8.02 -14.89
C GLU A 41 -23.31 -8.06 -13.97
N LEU A 42 -23.41 -7.36 -12.84
CA LEU A 42 -22.33 -7.29 -11.85
C LEU A 42 -21.89 -8.66 -11.35
N SER A 43 -22.83 -9.58 -11.10
CA SER A 43 -22.55 -10.92 -10.57
C SER A 43 -21.64 -11.74 -11.51
N GLU A 44 -21.93 -11.69 -12.81
CA GLU A 44 -21.16 -12.38 -13.85
C GLU A 44 -19.74 -11.80 -13.93
N ILE A 45 -19.63 -10.48 -14.04
CA ILE A 45 -18.34 -9.80 -14.18
C ILE A 45 -17.51 -9.93 -12.90
N ASN A 46 -18.13 -9.82 -11.73
CA ASN A 46 -17.43 -10.00 -10.46
C ASN A 46 -16.86 -11.41 -10.33
N THR A 47 -17.63 -12.44 -10.72
CA THR A 47 -17.17 -13.83 -10.69
C THR A 47 -16.01 -14.04 -11.66
N GLU A 48 -16.12 -13.56 -12.90
CA GLU A 48 -15.08 -13.70 -13.91
C GLU A 48 -13.79 -13.01 -13.47
N ILE A 49 -13.88 -11.76 -12.99
CA ILE A 49 -12.70 -11.00 -12.54
C ILE A 49 -12.08 -11.62 -11.29
N SER A 50 -12.88 -12.10 -10.33
CA SER A 50 -12.37 -12.76 -9.12
C SER A 50 -11.57 -14.01 -9.48
N GLN A 51 -12.13 -14.90 -10.29
CA GLN A 51 -11.43 -16.10 -10.77
C GLN A 51 -10.15 -15.75 -11.53
N LEU A 52 -10.20 -14.73 -12.40
CA LEU A 52 -9.03 -14.27 -13.14
C LEU A 52 -7.89 -13.78 -12.24
N ILE A 53 -8.19 -13.18 -11.09
CA ILE A 53 -7.21 -12.65 -10.14
C ILE A 53 -6.73 -13.77 -9.23
N ASP A 54 -7.65 -14.48 -8.58
CA ASP A 54 -7.33 -15.45 -7.53
C ASP A 54 -6.58 -16.66 -8.08
N ASP A 55 -6.91 -17.13 -9.29
CA ASP A 55 -6.31 -18.34 -9.86
C ASP A 55 -4.96 -18.09 -10.55
N HIS A 56 -4.61 -16.83 -10.84
CA HIS A 56 -3.53 -16.53 -11.78
C HIS A 56 -2.61 -15.37 -11.38
N VAL A 57 -2.93 -14.61 -10.34
CA VAL A 57 -2.05 -13.55 -9.83
C VAL A 57 -1.35 -14.07 -8.58
N ASP A 58 -0.02 -14.16 -8.65
CA ASP A 58 0.78 -14.46 -7.47
C ASP A 58 0.68 -13.29 -6.50
N PHE A 59 0.30 -13.59 -5.26
CA PHE A 59 -0.16 -12.64 -4.25
C PHE A 59 -1.43 -11.93 -4.72
N PRO A 60 -2.64 -12.38 -4.35
CA PRO A 60 -3.88 -11.74 -4.79
C PRO A 60 -3.96 -10.27 -4.38
N ILE A 61 -4.59 -9.45 -5.22
CA ILE A 61 -4.80 -8.02 -4.94
C ILE A 61 -6.02 -7.89 -4.03
N PRO A 62 -5.88 -7.45 -2.77
CA PRO A 62 -7.02 -7.33 -1.88
C PRO A 62 -7.87 -6.10 -2.21
N ASN A 63 -9.14 -6.11 -1.79
CA ASN A 63 -10.02 -4.93 -1.67
C ASN A 63 -10.21 -4.11 -2.97
N TRP A 64 -10.21 -4.74 -4.14
CA TRP A 64 -10.71 -4.09 -5.35
C TRP A 64 -12.24 -4.07 -5.33
N ASN A 65 -12.84 -3.03 -5.91
CA ASN A 65 -14.28 -2.83 -5.93
C ASN A 65 -14.79 -2.69 -7.36
N ILE A 66 -16.03 -3.12 -7.60
CA ILE A 66 -16.71 -2.90 -8.88
C ILE A 66 -17.94 -2.03 -8.66
N HIS A 67 -18.03 -0.96 -9.44
CA HIS A 67 -19.18 -0.07 -9.50
C HIS A 67 -19.88 -0.23 -10.86
N PRO A 68 -21.04 -0.89 -10.91
CA PRO A 68 -21.83 -0.99 -12.13
C PRO A 68 -22.52 0.32 -12.45
N LEU A 69 -22.55 0.68 -13.73
CA LEU A 69 -23.37 1.75 -14.30
C LEU A 69 -24.29 1.15 -15.36
N GLU A 70 -25.58 1.12 -15.06
CA GLU A 70 -26.60 0.63 -16.00
C GLU A 70 -26.73 1.59 -17.20
N LEU A 71 -26.79 1.01 -18.40
CA LEU A 71 -27.02 1.75 -19.64
C LEU A 71 -28.52 1.85 -19.94
N SER A 72 -28.88 2.77 -20.83
CA SER A 72 -30.26 2.88 -21.31
C SER A 72 -30.76 1.62 -22.04
N THR A 73 -29.85 0.76 -22.48
CA THR A 73 -30.19 -0.56 -23.01
C THR A 73 -30.39 -1.52 -21.85
N PRO A 74 -31.55 -2.18 -21.73
CA PRO A 74 -31.84 -3.09 -20.63
C PRO A 74 -30.75 -4.17 -20.47
N ASN A 75 -30.38 -4.45 -19.23
CA ASN A 75 -29.41 -5.49 -18.85
C ASN A 75 -28.02 -5.31 -19.48
N ARG A 76 -27.60 -4.06 -19.73
CA ARG A 76 -26.26 -3.72 -20.20
C ARG A 76 -25.61 -2.74 -19.24
N PHE A 77 -24.39 -3.04 -18.82
CA PHE A 77 -23.68 -2.25 -17.82
C PHE A 77 -22.29 -1.85 -18.31
N VAL A 78 -21.81 -0.72 -17.84
CA VAL A 78 -20.38 -0.37 -17.81
C VAL A 78 -19.91 -0.56 -16.38
N HIS A 79 -18.81 -1.29 -16.18
CA HIS A 79 -18.27 -1.52 -14.84
C HIS A 79 -17.00 -0.71 -14.65
N PHE A 80 -16.98 0.09 -13.58
CA PHE A 80 -15.78 0.76 -13.10
C PHE A 80 -15.16 -0.10 -12.01
N ILE A 81 -14.01 -0.68 -12.29
CA ILE A 81 -13.27 -1.48 -11.32
C ILE A 81 -12.17 -0.62 -10.73
N GLU A 82 -12.27 -0.36 -9.42
CA GLU A 82 -11.22 0.29 -8.65
C GLU A 82 -10.18 -0.75 -8.21
N VAL A 83 -8.93 -0.53 -8.60
CA VAL A 83 -7.78 -1.34 -8.18
C VAL A 83 -6.96 -0.52 -7.18
N PRO A 84 -6.86 -0.92 -5.91
CA PRO A 84 -6.10 -0.16 -4.94
C PRO A 84 -4.59 -0.26 -5.22
N ALA A 85 -3.84 0.75 -4.79
CA ALA A 85 -2.39 0.68 -4.73
C ALA A 85 -1.97 -0.33 -3.66
N SER A 86 -1.05 -1.22 -4.01
CA SER A 86 -0.52 -2.17 -3.05
C SER A 86 0.54 -1.50 -2.18
N PRO A 87 0.59 -1.84 -0.88
CA PRO A 87 1.61 -1.30 0.00
C PRO A 87 3.02 -1.65 -0.51
N SER A 88 3.94 -0.68 -0.50
CA SER A 88 5.29 -0.85 -1.04
C SER A 88 6.14 -1.90 -0.32
N TYR A 89 5.77 -2.28 0.91
CA TYR A 89 6.43 -3.34 1.68
C TYR A 89 5.91 -4.75 1.36
N ARG A 90 4.78 -4.89 0.66
CA ARG A 90 4.30 -6.21 0.19
C ARG A 90 5.13 -6.67 -1.01
N LYS A 91 5.15 -7.99 -1.26
CA LYS A 91 5.74 -8.52 -2.50
C LYS A 91 4.92 -7.98 -3.69
N PRO A 92 5.55 -7.65 -4.83
CA PRO A 92 4.83 -7.19 -6.00
C PRO A 92 3.89 -8.28 -6.51
N HIS A 93 2.73 -7.88 -7.01
CA HIS A 93 1.77 -8.76 -7.68
C HIS A 93 2.35 -9.24 -9.00
N MET A 94 2.32 -10.55 -9.25
CA MET A 94 2.92 -11.15 -10.44
C MET A 94 1.90 -11.92 -11.26
N PHE A 95 2.11 -11.96 -12.56
CA PHE A 95 1.35 -12.79 -13.47
C PHE A 95 2.34 -13.43 -14.44
N ASP A 96 2.29 -14.75 -14.62
CA ASP A 96 3.22 -15.47 -15.51
C ASP A 96 4.69 -15.21 -15.15
N GLU A 97 5.00 -15.27 -13.85
CA GLU A 97 6.33 -14.98 -13.25
C GLU A 97 6.89 -13.59 -13.55
N LYS A 98 6.05 -12.69 -14.06
CA LYS A 98 6.44 -11.35 -14.51
C LYS A 98 5.81 -10.28 -13.65
N VAL A 99 6.62 -9.29 -13.31
CA VAL A 99 6.15 -8.10 -12.60
C VAL A 99 5.80 -7.01 -13.60
N PHE A 100 4.58 -6.50 -13.51
CA PHE A 100 4.11 -5.42 -14.38
C PHE A 100 3.91 -4.13 -13.59
N TYR A 101 4.14 -3.00 -14.24
CA TYR A 101 3.85 -1.66 -13.72
C TYR A 101 3.10 -0.83 -14.77
N ARG A 102 2.38 0.19 -14.32
CA ARG A 102 1.57 1.05 -15.18
C ARG A 102 2.33 2.29 -15.63
N LEU A 103 2.30 2.57 -16.94
CA LEU A 103 2.60 3.86 -17.54
C LEU A 103 1.31 4.43 -18.15
N PRO A 104 1.28 5.74 -18.48
CA PRO A 104 0.15 6.32 -19.20
C PRO A 104 -0.23 5.49 -20.44
N GLY A 105 -1.45 4.95 -20.44
CA GLY A 105 -2.01 4.15 -21.53
C GLY A 105 -1.52 2.71 -21.66
N ARG A 106 -0.49 2.25 -20.92
CA ARG A 106 0.05 0.88 -21.12
C ARG A 106 0.63 0.24 -19.86
N SER A 107 0.56 -1.09 -19.82
CA SER A 107 1.22 -1.91 -18.79
C SER A 107 2.53 -2.47 -19.34
N VAL A 108 3.63 -2.28 -18.60
CA VAL A 108 4.98 -2.65 -19.02
C VAL A 108 5.54 -3.71 -18.08
N HIS A 109 6.24 -4.69 -18.66
CA HIS A 109 6.98 -5.68 -17.88
C HIS A 109 8.26 -5.05 -17.35
N ALA A 110 8.50 -5.18 -16.06
CA ALA A 110 9.77 -4.78 -15.49
C ALA A 110 10.78 -5.92 -15.62
N LYS A 111 11.90 -5.61 -16.28
CA LYS A 111 12.96 -6.58 -16.53
C LYS A 111 13.74 -6.95 -15.26
N ASP A 112 13.77 -6.04 -14.28
CA ASP A 112 14.56 -6.16 -13.07
C ASP A 112 13.69 -5.86 -11.84
N GLY A 113 13.63 -6.82 -10.90
CA GLY A 113 12.91 -6.67 -9.64
C GLY A 113 13.31 -5.44 -8.80
N PRO A 114 14.60 -5.06 -8.71
CA PRO A 114 15.00 -3.82 -8.05
C PRO A 114 14.44 -2.56 -8.72
N LYS A 115 14.33 -2.54 -10.05
CA LYS A 115 13.80 -1.38 -10.80
C LYS A 115 12.29 -1.26 -10.68
N VAL A 116 11.58 -2.38 -10.49
CA VAL A 116 10.18 -2.36 -10.01
C VAL A 116 10.15 -1.61 -8.70
N ARG A 117 10.91 -2.07 -7.70
CA ARG A 117 10.90 -1.45 -6.38
C ARG A 117 11.26 0.01 -6.44
N GLU A 118 12.20 0.43 -7.28
CA GLU A 118 12.44 1.85 -7.51
C GLU A 118 11.18 2.54 -8.07
N ILE A 119 10.49 2.01 -9.07
CA ILE A 119 9.26 2.64 -9.60
C ILE A 119 8.10 2.64 -8.56
N ILE A 120 8.00 1.62 -7.71
CA ILE A 120 6.98 1.50 -6.65
C ILE A 120 7.34 2.33 -5.41
N GLU A 121 8.62 2.38 -5.03
CA GLU A 121 9.16 2.97 -3.79
C GLU A 121 9.76 4.38 -4.00
N ALA A 122 10.11 4.80 -5.23
CA ALA A 122 10.83 6.06 -5.48
C ALA A 122 9.99 7.30 -5.19
N ASP A 123 8.67 7.20 -5.16
CA ASP A 123 7.81 8.33 -4.85
C ASP A 123 7.03 8.08 -3.56
N MET A 124 7.70 8.43 -2.45
CA MET A 124 7.13 8.86 -1.18
C MET A 124 6.22 7.84 -0.46
N PHE A 125 6.19 7.92 0.86
CA PHE A 125 5.05 7.41 1.61
C PHE A 125 3.76 7.95 0.95
N SER A 126 2.86 7.06 0.50
CA SER A 126 1.60 7.47 -0.12
C SER A 126 0.50 7.42 0.93
N PRO A 127 0.01 8.59 1.42
CA PRO A 127 -1.07 8.64 2.40
C PRO A 127 -2.41 8.12 1.86
N GLY A 128 -2.55 7.98 0.54
CA GLY A 128 -3.81 7.66 -0.13
C GLY A 128 -4.35 6.25 0.17
N GLY A 129 -3.48 5.30 0.51
CA GLY A 129 -3.88 3.94 0.85
C GLY A 129 -4.14 3.78 2.35
N SER A 130 -5.34 4.13 2.83
CA SER A 130 -5.75 3.88 4.23
C SER A 130 -5.46 2.43 4.63
N HIS A 131 -5.74 1.47 3.74
CA HIS A 131 -5.46 0.05 3.95
C HIS A 131 -3.97 -0.26 4.17
N ALA A 132 -3.04 0.41 3.47
CA ALA A 132 -1.61 0.19 3.64
C ALA A 132 -1.12 0.64 5.02
N PHE A 133 -1.71 1.71 5.54
CA PHE A 133 -1.44 2.19 6.89
C PHE A 133 -2.04 1.28 7.96
N GLU A 134 -3.29 0.82 7.79
CA GLU A 134 -3.93 -0.12 8.72
C GLU A 134 -3.18 -1.46 8.79
N ASP A 135 -2.82 -2.03 7.64
CA ASP A 135 -1.97 -3.22 7.55
C ASP A 135 -0.62 -3.03 8.29
N PHE A 136 -0.02 -1.84 8.15
CA PHE A 136 1.20 -1.49 8.86
C PHE A 136 0.96 -1.40 10.36
N CYS A 137 -0.19 -0.86 10.80
CA CYS A 137 -0.55 -0.79 12.21
C CYS A 137 -0.68 -2.17 12.85
N GLU A 138 -1.40 -3.08 12.20
CA GLU A 138 -1.53 -4.45 12.68
C GLU A 138 -0.18 -5.15 12.76
N LEU A 139 0.66 -4.97 11.73
CA LEU A 139 2.01 -5.52 11.73
C LEU A 139 2.85 -4.96 12.88
N PHE A 140 2.87 -3.64 13.06
CA PHE A 140 3.67 -2.97 14.08
C PHE A 140 3.29 -3.45 15.47
N LYS A 141 1.98 -3.57 15.76
CA LYS A 141 1.49 -4.12 17.03
C LYS A 141 1.92 -5.57 17.22
N ARG A 142 1.70 -6.42 16.22
CA ARG A 142 2.02 -7.85 16.29
C ARG A 142 3.50 -8.10 16.53
N THR A 143 4.38 -7.23 16.02
CA THR A 143 5.84 -7.40 16.16
C THR A 143 6.45 -6.52 17.25
N ALA A 144 5.65 -5.83 18.07
CA ALA A 144 6.14 -4.83 19.02
C ALA A 144 7.12 -3.83 18.36
N GLY A 145 6.83 -3.42 17.12
CA GLY A 145 7.65 -2.55 16.28
C GLY A 145 9.01 -3.10 15.87
N GLN A 146 9.26 -4.41 16.05
CA GLN A 146 10.35 -5.12 15.37
C GLN A 146 9.97 -5.31 13.90
N LEU A 147 10.53 -4.46 13.05
CA LEU A 147 10.21 -4.43 11.63
C LEU A 147 11.32 -5.10 10.83
N GLU A 148 10.94 -5.93 9.86
CA GLU A 148 11.85 -6.39 8.81
C GLU A 148 12.30 -5.21 7.93
N GLU A 149 13.42 -5.34 7.23
CA GLU A 149 14.05 -4.27 6.44
C GLU A 149 13.07 -3.48 5.54
N ARG A 150 12.15 -4.18 4.86
CA ARG A 150 11.15 -3.56 3.98
C ARG A 150 10.13 -2.70 4.73
N HIS A 151 9.69 -3.14 5.90
CA HIS A 151 8.75 -2.39 6.74
C HIS A 151 9.46 -1.24 7.46
N GLU A 152 10.74 -1.42 7.81
CA GLU A 152 11.60 -0.33 8.31
C GLU A 152 11.68 0.81 7.30
N ARG A 153 11.90 0.48 6.03
CA ARG A 153 12.00 1.48 4.96
C ARG A 153 10.70 2.25 4.78
N TYR A 154 9.56 1.56 4.81
CA TYR A 154 8.24 2.20 4.78
C TYR A 154 8.07 3.18 5.94
N TYR A 155 8.39 2.72 7.16
CA TYR A 155 8.30 3.51 8.37
C TYR A 155 9.23 4.76 8.34
N LEU A 156 10.46 4.62 7.88
CA LEU A 156 11.39 5.75 7.71
C LEU A 156 10.88 6.75 6.68
N ASN A 157 10.30 6.28 5.57
CA ASN A 157 9.73 7.16 4.56
C ASN A 157 8.48 7.89 5.07
N MET A 158 7.67 7.27 5.94
CA MET A 158 6.57 7.93 6.65
C MET A 158 7.08 9.08 7.53
N GLY A 159 8.17 8.86 8.29
CA GLY A 159 8.80 9.90 9.08
C GLY A 159 9.31 11.08 8.24
N LYS A 160 9.97 10.80 7.09
CA LYS A 160 10.42 11.84 6.15
C LYS A 160 9.25 12.64 5.58
N PHE A 161 8.16 11.96 5.20
CA PHE A 161 6.94 12.60 4.71
C PHE A 161 6.32 13.52 5.76
N LEU A 162 6.13 13.02 6.99
CA LEU A 162 5.58 13.79 8.11
C LEU A 162 6.42 15.03 8.41
N ARG A 163 7.75 14.88 8.44
CA ARG A 163 8.66 16.02 8.63
C ARG A 163 8.46 17.07 7.55
N TYR A 164 8.55 16.68 6.28
CA TYR A 164 8.41 17.59 5.14
C TYR A 164 7.08 18.35 5.16
N HIS A 165 5.98 17.66 5.46
CA HIS A 165 4.67 18.30 5.53
C HIS A 165 4.48 19.14 6.81
N SER A 166 5.05 18.75 7.95
CA SER A 166 4.99 19.56 9.18
C SER A 166 5.64 20.93 9.06
N GLU A 167 6.63 21.09 8.17
CA GLU A 167 7.28 22.36 7.87
C GLU A 167 6.36 23.31 7.08
N LYS A 168 5.29 22.79 6.45
CA LYS A 168 4.39 23.51 5.54
C LYS A 168 2.94 23.58 6.02
N HIS A 169 2.53 22.64 6.86
CA HIS A 169 1.16 22.40 7.29
C HIS A 169 1.13 22.26 8.82
N THR A 170 0.61 23.28 9.51
CA THR A 170 0.60 23.32 10.99
C THR A 170 -0.24 22.21 11.60
N GLU A 171 -1.25 21.75 10.90
CA GLU A 171 -2.10 20.60 11.25
C GLU A 171 -1.34 19.27 11.26
N VAL A 172 -0.21 19.16 10.55
CA VAL A 172 0.62 17.94 10.50
C VAL A 172 1.65 17.90 11.65
N LEU A 173 1.98 19.05 12.24
CA LEU A 173 3.01 19.15 13.27
C LEU A 173 2.75 18.25 14.50
N PRO A 174 1.52 18.18 15.08
CA PRO A 174 1.25 17.28 16.20
C PRO A 174 1.48 15.80 15.84
N VAL A 175 1.08 15.41 14.63
CA VAL A 175 1.26 14.03 14.12
C VAL A 175 2.74 13.68 14.01
N TYR A 176 3.56 14.61 13.53
CA TYR A 176 5.00 14.42 13.45
C TYR A 176 5.66 14.35 14.84
N GLN A 177 5.21 15.14 15.81
CA GLN A 177 5.69 15.07 17.19
C GLN A 177 5.37 13.70 17.83
N SER A 178 4.15 13.21 17.65
CA SER A 178 3.74 11.87 18.09
C SER A 178 4.56 10.76 17.43
N PHE A 179 4.90 10.91 16.14
CA PHE A 179 5.84 10.00 15.46
C PHE A 179 7.24 10.01 16.09
N GLN A 180 7.74 11.18 16.49
CA GLN A 180 9.04 11.27 17.18
C GLN A 180 9.02 10.60 18.56
N GLU A 181 7.91 10.68 19.29
CA GLU A 181 7.73 9.98 20.56
C GLU A 181 7.73 8.46 20.37
N LEU A 182 7.00 7.98 19.36
CA LEU A 182 7.03 6.57 18.95
C LEU A 182 8.45 6.10 18.62
N GLU A 183 9.23 6.90 17.88
CA GLU A 183 10.63 6.57 17.57
C GLU A 183 11.51 6.46 18.82
N ARG A 184 11.30 7.36 19.80
CA ARG A 184 12.04 7.28 21.08
C ARG A 184 11.69 6.01 21.82
N ALA A 185 10.40 5.68 21.96
CA ALA A 185 9.92 4.48 22.65
C ALA A 185 10.47 3.21 21.98
N ARG A 186 10.39 3.14 20.64
CA ARG A 186 10.95 2.05 19.85
C ARG A 186 12.46 1.91 20.00
N GLY A 187 13.18 3.02 20.08
CA GLY A 187 14.61 3.04 20.36
C GLY A 187 14.97 2.46 21.72
N VAL A 188 14.12 2.64 22.74
CA VAL A 188 14.29 2.01 24.07
C VAL A 188 14.15 0.50 23.96
N VAL A 189 13.07 0.01 23.33
CA VAL A 189 12.83 -1.45 23.16
C VAL A 189 13.97 -2.13 22.41
N ARG A 190 14.46 -1.52 21.31
CA ARG A 190 15.62 -2.04 20.56
C ARG A 190 16.88 -2.16 21.43
N ARG A 191 17.17 -1.16 22.27
CA ARG A 191 18.35 -1.18 23.16
C ARG A 191 18.24 -2.24 24.26
N SER A 192 17.06 -2.36 24.88
CA SER A 192 16.81 -3.36 25.94
C SER A 192 17.02 -4.79 25.45
N GLN A 193 16.76 -5.06 24.16
CA GLN A 193 16.98 -6.38 23.56
C GLN A 193 18.44 -6.65 23.18
N VAL A 194 19.19 -5.65 22.70
CA VAL A 194 20.63 -5.85 22.41
C VAL A 194 21.42 -6.13 23.70
N SER A 195 20.99 -5.54 24.83
CA SER A 195 21.60 -5.76 26.14
C SER A 195 21.38 -7.18 26.70
N SER A 196 20.26 -7.85 26.39
CA SER A 196 20.01 -9.21 26.89
C SER A 196 20.85 -10.29 26.19
N TYR A 197 21.35 -10.03 24.98
CA TYR A 197 22.24 -10.96 24.25
C TYR A 197 23.74 -10.78 24.56
N SER A 198 24.12 -9.72 25.27
CA SER A 198 25.53 -9.36 25.53
C SER A 198 26.02 -9.69 26.95
N VAL A 199 25.20 -10.38 27.76
CA VAL A 199 25.63 -10.92 29.06
C VAL A 199 26.32 -12.28 28.86
N GLY A 200 27.48 -12.24 28.21
CA GLY A 200 28.51 -13.26 28.34
C GLY A 200 29.46 -12.85 29.47
N GLU A 201 29.54 -13.69 30.50
CA GLU A 201 30.54 -13.72 31.58
C GLU A 201 31.17 -12.38 32.02
N GLY A 202 30.56 -11.72 33.02
CA GLY A 202 31.31 -10.87 33.97
C GLY A 202 31.02 -9.36 34.04
N GLY A 203 30.01 -8.84 33.35
CA GLY A 203 29.67 -7.41 33.36
C GLY A 203 28.61 -7.02 34.42
N VAL A 204 28.85 -5.93 35.14
CA VAL A 204 27.92 -5.29 36.10
C VAL A 204 26.57 -5.01 35.43
N VAL A 205 25.48 -5.45 36.07
CA VAL A 205 24.10 -5.20 35.62
C VAL A 205 23.78 -3.73 35.90
N ASP A 206 23.91 -2.88 34.88
CA ASP A 206 23.30 -1.55 34.90
C ASP A 206 21.77 -1.72 35.00
N GLN A 207 21.11 -0.82 35.76
CA GLN A 207 19.68 -0.88 36.06
C GLN A 207 18.85 -1.06 34.78
N GLN A 208 18.48 -2.32 34.50
CA GLN A 208 17.65 -2.69 33.37
C GLN A 208 16.23 -2.17 33.63
N GLY A 209 15.78 -1.20 32.83
CA GLY A 209 14.36 -0.86 32.76
C GLY A 209 13.56 -2.09 32.34
N ASP A 210 12.36 -2.25 32.92
CA ASP A 210 11.48 -3.38 32.64
C ASP A 210 11.15 -3.45 31.13
N PRO A 211 11.58 -4.51 30.42
CA PRO A 211 11.32 -4.66 28.99
C PRO A 211 9.82 -4.69 28.66
N LEU A 212 8.97 -5.17 29.57
CA LEU A 212 7.52 -5.19 29.38
C LEU A 212 6.95 -3.78 29.43
N ALA A 213 7.36 -2.98 30.42
CA ALA A 213 6.97 -1.57 30.51
C ALA A 213 7.41 -0.76 29.27
N ALA A 214 8.55 -1.09 28.68
CA ALA A 214 9.01 -0.46 27.44
C ALA A 214 8.14 -0.83 26.22
N VAL A 215 7.67 -2.08 26.14
CA VAL A 215 6.75 -2.54 25.08
C VAL A 215 5.37 -1.91 25.24
N ASP A 216 4.86 -1.83 26.47
CA ASP A 216 3.57 -1.19 26.76
C ASP A 216 3.60 0.29 26.40
N SER A 217 4.64 1.00 26.83
CA SER A 217 4.85 2.42 26.48
C SER A 217 4.94 2.65 24.96
N GLN A 218 5.60 1.73 24.23
CA GLN A 218 5.64 1.78 22.77
C GLN A 218 4.25 1.54 22.15
N SER A 219 3.45 0.63 22.70
CA SER A 219 2.10 0.36 22.22
C SER A 219 1.18 1.57 22.40
N GLU A 220 1.22 2.22 23.57
CA GLU A 220 0.44 3.44 23.84
C GLU A 220 0.84 4.59 22.91
N ALA A 221 2.15 4.82 22.75
CA ALA A 221 2.67 5.83 21.81
C ALA A 221 2.24 5.53 20.37
N PHE A 222 2.21 4.25 19.99
CA PHE A 222 1.78 3.83 18.66
C PHE A 222 0.29 4.10 18.44
N ASP A 223 -0.57 3.79 19.41
CA ASP A 223 -2.01 4.02 19.31
C ASP A 223 -2.35 5.51 19.19
N SER A 224 -1.71 6.35 20.00
CA SER A 224 -1.86 7.80 19.91
C SER A 224 -1.41 8.34 18.55
N PHE A 225 -0.25 7.89 18.06
CA PHE A 225 0.23 8.25 16.72
C PHE A 225 -0.76 7.82 15.64
N ALA A 226 -1.25 6.58 15.68
CA ALA A 226 -2.14 6.05 14.64
C ALA A 226 -3.49 6.78 14.58
N GLU A 227 -4.06 7.15 15.73
CA GLU A 227 -5.28 7.95 15.79
C GLU A 227 -5.09 9.35 15.17
N GLN A 228 -4.03 10.05 15.56
CA GLN A 228 -3.69 11.37 15.01
C GLN A 228 -3.36 11.30 13.51
N PHE A 229 -2.67 10.25 13.08
CA PHE A 229 -2.33 10.08 11.68
C PHE A 229 -3.59 9.90 10.82
N ARG A 230 -4.57 9.10 11.28
CA ARG A 230 -5.86 8.92 10.59
C ARG A 230 -6.65 10.22 10.44
N SER A 231 -6.66 11.08 11.46
CA SER A 231 -7.43 12.32 11.43
C SER A 231 -6.90 13.31 10.39
N VAL A 232 -5.59 13.30 10.13
CA VAL A 232 -4.93 14.20 9.17
C VAL A 232 -4.81 13.59 7.77
N LEU A 233 -4.75 12.26 7.64
CA LEU A 233 -4.72 11.54 6.35
C LEU A 233 -5.86 11.92 5.41
N GLY A 234 -7.06 12.20 5.94
CA GLY A 234 -8.21 12.62 5.14
C GLY A 234 -8.06 14.01 4.52
N GLY A 235 -7.27 14.89 5.13
CA GLY A 235 -7.02 16.28 4.69
C GLY A 235 -5.77 16.45 3.82
N LEU A 236 -4.89 15.45 3.74
CA LEU A 236 -3.66 15.45 2.95
C LEU A 236 -3.81 14.81 1.55
N LYS A 237 -5.03 14.40 1.17
CA LYS A 237 -5.34 13.79 -0.13
C LYS A 237 -5.45 14.82 -1.27
#